data_AF-A0A7H4PNC7-F1
#
_entry.id   AF-A0A7H4PNC7-F1
#
_cell.length_a   1.000
_cell.length_b   1.000
_cell.length_c   1.000
_cell.angle_alpha   90.00
_cell.angle_beta   90.00
_cell.angle_gamma   90.00
#
_symmetry.space_group_name_H-M   'P 1'
#
loop_
_entity.id
_entity.type
_entity.pdbx_description
1 polymer ?
#
loop_
_entity_poly.entity_id
_entity_poly.type
_entity_poly.pdbx_seq_one_letter_code
_entity_poly.pdbx_strand_id
1 'polypeptide(L)'
;MSTSFFVAADWLAEHIDDPEIQIIDARMAPPGQEERDLNAEYQAGHIPGAVFFDIEALSDHTSPLPHMMPRAEAFAVAMRELGVSSDKHLVVYDEGNLFSAPRAWWMLRTFGVEKVSIVAGGAGGLAPRWATAGAGPPRTAGR
;
A
#
# COMPACT_ATOMS: atom_id res chain seq x y z
N MET A 1 -10.32 -13.85 -19.94
CA MET A 1 -8.87 -13.80 -19.63
C MET A 1 -8.74 -13.79 -18.12
N SER A 2 -7.94 -14.68 -17.53
CA SER A 2 -7.73 -14.71 -16.08
C SER A 2 -6.58 -13.78 -15.73
N THR A 3 -6.88 -12.53 -15.38
CA THR A 3 -5.89 -11.62 -14.79
C THR A 3 -5.68 -12.06 -13.34
N SER A 4 -4.47 -12.50 -12.99
CA SER A 4 -4.12 -12.77 -11.60
C SER A 4 -4.16 -11.45 -10.82
N PHE A 5 -4.93 -11.41 -9.73
CA PHE A 5 -4.91 -10.26 -8.80
C PHE A 5 -3.63 -10.20 -7.98
N PHE A 6 -2.83 -11.26 -8.02
CA PHE A 6 -1.59 -11.37 -7.26
C PHE A 6 -0.36 -11.33 -8.17
N VAL A 7 0.71 -10.73 -7.66
CA VAL A 7 2.08 -10.84 -8.18
C VAL A 7 2.94 -11.62 -7.19
N ALA A 8 3.91 -12.37 -7.69
CA ALA A 8 4.88 -13.05 -6.84
C ALA A 8 5.89 -12.05 -6.26
N ALA A 9 6.41 -12.35 -5.06
CA ALA A 9 7.50 -11.59 -4.45
C ALA A 9 8.75 -11.52 -5.35
N ASP A 10 9.09 -12.62 -6.04
CA ASP A 10 10.20 -12.68 -7.00
C ASP A 10 9.99 -11.72 -8.17
N TRP A 11 8.77 -11.69 -8.73
CA TRP A 11 8.43 -10.78 -9.83
C TRP A 11 8.57 -9.32 -9.40
N LEU A 12 8.09 -8.95 -8.21
CA LEU A 12 8.24 -7.59 -7.72
C LEU A 12 9.71 -7.21 -7.51
N ALA A 13 10.54 -8.14 -7.02
CA ALA A 13 11.97 -7.89 -6.86
C ALA A 13 12.67 -7.64 -8.21
N GLU A 14 12.25 -8.33 -9.27
CA GLU A 14 12.77 -8.11 -10.63
C GLU A 14 12.32 -6.78 -11.26
N HIS A 15 11.22 -6.20 -10.78
CA HIS A 15 10.63 -4.97 -11.31
C HIS A 15 10.66 -3.81 -10.30
N ILE A 16 11.51 -3.89 -9.27
CA ILE A 16 11.54 -2.92 -8.18
C ILE A 16 11.86 -1.49 -8.65
N ASP A 17 12.66 -1.37 -9.71
CA ASP A 17 13.07 -0.10 -10.33
C ASP A 17 12.22 0.25 -11.58
N ASP A 18 11.17 -0.52 -11.88
CA ASP A 18 10.30 -0.26 -13.03
C ASP A 18 9.53 1.05 -12.82
N PRO A 19 9.72 2.07 -13.68
CA PRO A 19 9.02 3.35 -13.54
C PRO A 19 7.50 3.24 -13.71
N GLU A 20 7.00 2.17 -14.34
CA GLU A 20 5.57 1.91 -14.54
C GLU A 20 4.90 1.28 -13.32
N ILE A 21 5.69 0.87 -12.30
CA ILE A 21 5.20 0.30 -11.05
C ILE A 21 5.23 1.34 -9.94
N GLN A 22 4.26 1.27 -9.05
CA GLN A 22 4.29 1.99 -7.78
C GLN A 22 3.82 1.06 -6.65
N ILE A 23 4.64 1.00 -5.61
CA ILE A 23 4.46 0.06 -4.51
C ILE A 23 3.70 0.77 -3.39
N ILE A 24 2.71 0.08 -2.82
CA ILE A 24 1.82 0.62 -1.80
C ILE A 24 1.91 -0.27 -0.56
N ASP A 25 2.38 0.28 0.55
CA ASP A 25 2.34 -0.36 1.86
C ASP A 25 0.98 -0.05 2.51
N ALA A 26 0.13 -1.06 2.63
CA ALA A 26 -1.20 -0.95 3.21
C ALA A 26 -1.31 -1.71 4.54
N ARG A 27 -0.21 -1.90 5.28
CA ARG A 27 -0.27 -2.54 6.60
C ARG A 27 -1.21 -1.78 7.53
N MET A 28 -1.98 -2.52 8.31
CA MET A 28 -2.98 -2.00 9.23
C MET A 28 -3.01 -2.87 10.50
N ALA A 29 -3.17 -2.24 11.66
CA ALA A 29 -3.29 -2.96 12.92
C ALA A 29 -4.65 -3.68 12.95
N PRO A 30 -4.69 -4.97 13.30
CA PRO A 30 -5.96 -5.65 13.57
C PRO A 30 -6.69 -4.99 14.75
N PRO A 31 -8.02 -5.14 14.85
CA PRO A 31 -8.78 -4.69 16.01
C PRO A 31 -8.20 -5.25 17.32
N GLY A 32 -8.06 -4.41 18.34
CA GLY A 32 -7.43 -4.75 19.62
C GLY A 32 -5.91 -4.59 19.65
N GLN A 33 -5.29 -4.05 18.59
CA GLN A 33 -3.86 -3.71 18.54
C GLN A 33 -3.62 -2.22 18.24
N GLU A 34 -4.52 -1.35 18.70
CA GLU A 34 -4.49 0.10 18.41
C GLU A 34 -3.26 0.81 18.99
N GLU A 35 -2.51 0.16 19.89
CA GLU A 35 -1.25 0.70 20.44
C GLU A 35 -0.07 0.65 19.45
N ARG A 36 -0.21 -0.04 18.32
CA ARG A 36 0.84 -0.14 17.30
C ARG A 36 0.95 1.15 16.49
N ASP A 37 2.14 1.72 16.45
CA ASP A 37 2.47 2.85 15.57
C ASP A 37 2.93 2.32 14.20
N LEU A 38 1.98 2.13 13.29
CA LEU A 38 2.28 1.60 11.96
C LEU A 38 3.09 2.56 11.10
N ASN A 39 3.01 3.87 11.37
CA ASN A 39 3.86 4.84 10.68
C ASN A 39 5.32 4.61 11.08
N ALA A 40 5.59 4.48 12.38
CA ALA A 40 6.92 4.17 12.88
C ALA A 40 7.43 2.82 12.35
N GLU A 41 6.57 1.79 12.26
CA GLU A 41 6.95 0.50 11.68
C GLU A 41 7.25 0.59 10.18
N TYR A 42 6.48 1.37 9.41
CA TYR A 42 6.78 1.66 8.02
C TYR A 42 8.12 2.37 7.89
N GLN A 43 8.40 3.41 8.71
CA GLN A 43 9.68 4.12 8.70
C GLN A 43 10.87 3.22 9.11
N ALA A 44 10.65 2.28 10.03
CA ALA A 44 11.66 1.32 10.46
C ALA A 44 12.00 0.32 9.35
N GLY A 45 11.04 -0.03 8.49
CA GLY A 45 11.27 -0.93 7.36
C GLY A 45 10.06 -1.09 6.45
N HIS A 46 10.29 -0.86 5.16
CA HIS A 46 9.31 -1.05 4.09
C HIS A 46 10.03 -1.42 2.79
N ILE A 47 9.27 -1.88 1.79
CA ILE A 47 9.82 -2.16 0.47
C ILE A 47 10.34 -0.85 -0.15
N PRO A 48 11.57 -0.81 -0.72
CA PRO A 48 12.10 0.41 -1.33
C PRO A 48 11.13 1.06 -2.31
N GLY A 49 10.91 2.37 -2.15
CA GLY A 49 10.02 3.14 -3.02
C GLY A 49 8.53 2.99 -2.72
N ALA A 50 8.14 2.16 -1.73
CA ALA A 50 6.75 2.05 -1.32
C ALA A 50 6.27 3.32 -0.62
N VAL A 51 5.04 3.74 -0.88
CA VAL A 51 4.35 4.80 -0.13
C VAL A 51 3.41 4.18 0.91
N PHE A 52 3.29 4.82 2.07
CA PHE A 52 2.42 4.35 3.13
C PHE A 52 0.97 4.77 2.88
N PHE A 53 0.10 3.78 2.70
CA PHE A 53 -1.34 3.93 2.49
C PHE A 53 -2.06 3.62 3.80
N ASP A 54 -2.15 4.63 4.64
CA ASP A 54 -2.80 4.54 5.93
C ASP A 54 -4.33 4.45 5.77
N ILE A 55 -4.87 3.22 5.83
CA ILE A 55 -6.31 2.98 5.67
C ILE A 55 -7.11 3.70 6.75
N GLU A 56 -6.58 3.85 7.97
CA GLU A 56 -7.28 4.58 9.02
C GLU A 56 -7.41 6.04 8.65
N ALA A 57 -6.31 6.70 8.31
CA ALA A 57 -6.32 8.11 7.92
C ALA A 57 -7.11 8.38 6.61
N LEU A 58 -7.21 7.38 5.74
CA LEU A 58 -7.96 7.46 4.48
C LEU A 58 -9.45 7.14 4.65
N SER A 59 -9.92 6.81 5.86
CA SER A 59 -11.31 6.46 6.12
C SER A 59 -12.20 7.69 6.36
N ASP A 60 -13.51 7.55 6.14
CA ASP A 60 -14.47 8.60 6.48
C ASP A 60 -14.72 8.69 7.99
N HIS A 61 -14.06 9.64 8.63
CA HIS A 61 -14.22 9.92 10.07
C HIS A 61 -15.48 10.72 10.42
N THR A 62 -16.32 11.11 9.45
CA THR A 62 -17.63 11.72 9.74
C THR A 62 -18.69 10.66 10.09
N SER A 63 -18.44 9.41 9.70
CA SER A 63 -19.27 8.28 10.05
C SER A 63 -18.97 7.80 11.49
N PRO A 64 -20.00 7.36 12.25
CA PRO A 64 -19.78 6.69 13.53
C PRO A 64 -19.24 5.26 13.39
N LEU A 65 -19.23 4.70 12.17
CA LEU A 65 -18.70 3.37 11.86
C LEU A 65 -17.23 3.45 11.43
N PRO A 66 -16.38 2.48 11.82
CA PRO A 66 -14.97 2.46 11.46
C PRO A 66 -14.75 2.07 9.99
N HIS A 67 -13.60 2.48 9.44
CA HIS A 67 -13.09 2.15 8.11
C HIS A 67 -14.07 2.37 6.95
N MET A 68 -14.91 3.39 7.08
CA MET A 68 -15.88 3.74 6.05
C MET A 68 -15.18 4.31 4.83
N MET A 69 -15.73 4.02 3.65
CA MET A 69 -15.20 4.53 2.40
C MET A 69 -15.22 6.06 2.41
N PRO A 70 -14.11 6.76 2.13
CA PRO A 70 -14.09 8.21 2.04
C PRO A 70 -14.91 8.72 0.86
N ARG A 71 -15.19 10.03 0.85
CA ARG A 71 -15.67 10.71 -0.37
C ARG A 71 -14.58 10.70 -1.43
N ALA A 72 -14.99 10.60 -2.70
CA ALA A 72 -14.08 10.54 -3.84
C ALA A 72 -13.13 11.74 -3.90
N GLU A 73 -13.60 12.95 -3.56
CA GLU A 73 -12.76 14.14 -3.58
C GLU A 73 -11.67 14.09 -2.52
N ALA A 74 -11.99 13.60 -1.30
CA ALA A 74 -11.03 13.47 -0.22
C ALA A 74 -9.98 12.40 -0.54
N PHE A 75 -10.41 11.26 -1.09
CA PHE A 75 -9.50 10.22 -1.53
C PHE A 75 -8.56 10.72 -2.64
N ALA A 76 -9.09 11.45 -3.63
CA ALA A 76 -8.27 11.99 -4.71
C ALA A 76 -7.24 13.03 -4.22
N VAL A 77 -7.56 13.84 -3.22
CA VAL A 77 -6.59 14.74 -2.56
C VAL A 77 -5.49 13.92 -1.89
N ALA A 78 -5.85 12.96 -1.06
CA ALA A 78 -4.88 12.14 -0.34
C ALA A 78 -3.96 11.35 -1.28
N MET A 79 -4.48 10.80 -2.38
CA MET A 79 -3.67 10.10 -3.37
C MET A 79 -2.65 11.03 -4.05
N ARG A 80 -3.02 12.29 -4.33
CA ARG A 80 -2.08 13.28 -4.88
C ARG A 80 -0.98 13.64 -3.88
N GLU A 81 -1.33 13.82 -2.61
CA GLU A 81 -0.37 14.13 -1.55
C GLU A 81 0.60 12.97 -1.29
N LEU A 82 0.11 11.74 -1.36
CA LEU A 82 0.93 10.52 -1.31
C LEU A 82 1.75 10.29 -2.59
N GLY A 83 1.51 11.06 -3.66
CA GLY A 83 2.18 10.89 -4.95
C GLY A 83 1.78 9.61 -5.69
N VAL A 84 0.58 9.08 -5.43
CA VAL A 84 0.03 7.90 -6.12
C VAL A 84 -0.46 8.30 -7.51
N SER A 85 0.03 7.60 -8.54
CA SER A 85 -0.41 7.79 -9.92
C SER A 85 -1.35 6.67 -10.37
N SER A 86 -2.54 7.02 -10.84
CA SER A 86 -3.53 6.07 -11.37
C SER A 86 -3.12 5.43 -12.71
N ASP A 87 -2.15 6.02 -13.41
CA ASP A 87 -1.69 5.55 -14.72
C ASP A 87 -0.71 4.36 -14.61
N LYS A 88 -0.13 4.19 -13.41
CA LYS A 88 0.83 3.14 -13.09
C LYS A 88 0.16 1.83 -12.70
N HIS A 89 0.93 0.75 -12.69
CA HIS A 89 0.55 -0.49 -12.02
C HIS A 89 0.82 -0.37 -10.52
N LEU A 90 -0.26 -0.25 -9.74
CA LEU A 90 -0.16 -0.21 -8.28
C LEU A 90 -0.04 -1.62 -7.70
N VAL A 91 1.04 -1.87 -6.96
CA VAL A 91 1.32 -3.15 -6.32
C VAL A 91 1.23 -2.99 -4.81
N VAL A 92 0.18 -3.56 -4.22
CA VAL A 92 -0.19 -3.40 -2.81
C VAL A 92 0.35 -4.57 -1.99
N TYR A 93 0.84 -4.30 -0.79
CA TYR A 93 1.16 -5.34 0.19
C TYR A 93 0.71 -4.96 1.60
N ASP A 94 0.58 -5.96 2.46
CA ASP A 94 0.46 -5.82 3.91
C ASP A 94 1.53 -6.70 4.59
N GLU A 95 1.37 -7.00 5.87
CA GLU A 95 2.33 -7.81 6.64
C GLU A 95 2.51 -9.25 6.09
N GLY A 96 1.64 -9.70 5.19
CA GLY A 96 1.62 -11.06 4.63
C GLY A 96 0.48 -11.92 5.17
N ASN A 97 -0.39 -11.34 5.99
CA ASN A 97 -1.60 -11.96 6.52
C ASN A 97 -2.83 -11.73 5.63
N LEU A 98 -2.69 -10.95 4.55
CA LEU A 98 -3.78 -10.59 3.63
C LEU A 98 -4.94 -9.86 4.34
N PHE A 99 -4.65 -9.23 5.48
CA PHE A 99 -5.64 -8.56 6.31
C PHE A 99 -6.13 -7.26 5.67
N SER A 100 -5.21 -6.43 5.17
CA SER A 100 -5.49 -5.04 4.81
C SER A 100 -5.14 -4.70 3.37
N ALA A 101 -4.23 -5.44 2.72
CA ALA A 101 -3.93 -5.23 1.31
C ALA A 101 -5.15 -5.38 0.37
N PRO A 102 -6.08 -6.35 0.58
CA PRO A 102 -7.29 -6.43 -0.22
C PRO A 102 -8.20 -5.22 -0.08
N ARG A 103 -8.23 -4.59 1.11
CA ARG A 103 -9.00 -3.36 1.33
C ARG A 103 -8.44 -2.20 0.51
N ALA A 104 -7.13 -1.98 0.56
CA ALA A 104 -6.50 -0.92 -0.24
C ALA A 104 -6.64 -1.20 -1.75
N TRP A 105 -6.45 -2.45 -2.19
CA TRP A 105 -6.73 -2.87 -3.57
C TRP A 105 -8.15 -2.49 -3.99
N TRP A 106 -9.14 -2.81 -3.16
CA TRP A 106 -10.55 -2.53 -3.46
C TRP A 106 -10.84 -1.02 -3.49
N MET A 107 -10.26 -0.23 -2.58
CA MET A 107 -10.40 1.22 -2.59
C MET A 107 -9.85 1.83 -3.88
N LEU A 108 -8.61 1.49 -4.26
CA LEU A 108 -7.97 1.98 -5.48
C LEU A 108 -8.78 1.65 -6.74
N ARG A 109 -9.26 0.41 -6.84
CA ARG A 109 -10.13 -0.06 -7.93
C ARG A 109 -11.46 0.68 -7.96
N THR A 110 -12.07 0.90 -6.79
CA THR A 110 -13.36 1.60 -6.68
C THR A 110 -13.25 3.07 -7.09
N PHE A 111 -12.09 3.70 -6.84
CA PHE A 111 -11.81 5.06 -7.28
C PHE A 111 -11.17 5.17 -8.68
N GLY A 112 -11.19 4.09 -9.46
CA GLY A 112 -10.92 4.13 -10.89
C GLY A 112 -9.50 3.75 -11.32
N VAL A 113 -8.63 3.26 -10.42
CA VAL A 113 -7.32 2.72 -10.83
C VAL A 113 -7.53 1.39 -11.54
N GLU A 114 -7.06 1.27 -12.79
CA GLU A 114 -7.30 0.08 -13.61
C GLU A 114 -6.38 -1.09 -13.23
N LYS A 115 -5.09 -0.81 -13.02
CA LYS A 115 -4.03 -1.80 -12.80
C LYS A 115 -3.64 -1.83 -11.33
N VAL A 116 -4.23 -2.75 -10.57
CA VAL A 116 -3.91 -2.97 -9.16
C VAL A 116 -3.73 -4.46 -8.88
N SER A 117 -2.60 -4.81 -8.28
CA SER A 117 -2.28 -6.18 -7.84
C SER A 117 -1.83 -6.21 -6.38
N ILE A 118 -1.86 -7.39 -5.77
CA ILE A 118 -1.42 -7.65 -4.41
C ILE A 118 -0.17 -8.53 -4.43
N VAL A 119 0.82 -8.25 -3.58
CA VAL A 119 1.99 -9.13 -3.41
C VAL A 119 1.57 -10.40 -2.66
N ALA A 120 1.76 -11.56 -3.28
CA ALA A 120 1.53 -12.85 -2.64
C ALA A 120 2.51 -13.04 -1.46
N GLY A 121 1.97 -13.24 -0.26
CA GLY A 121 2.75 -13.36 0.97
C GLY A 121 3.18 -12.04 1.62
N GLY A 122 2.75 -10.90 1.06
CA GLY A 122 3.02 -9.55 1.61
C GLY A 122 4.50 -9.27 1.91
N ALA A 123 4.75 -8.47 2.94
CA ALA A 123 6.09 -8.15 3.41
C ALA A 123 6.88 -9.41 3.81
N GLY A 124 6.23 -10.38 4.47
CA GLY A 124 6.84 -11.65 4.89
C GLY A 124 7.40 -12.48 3.74
N GLY A 125 6.72 -12.50 2.59
CA GLY A 125 7.18 -13.20 1.36
C GLY A 125 8.44 -12.58 0.74
N LEU A 126 8.75 -11.34 1.10
CA LEU A 126 9.90 -10.61 0.60
C LEU A 126 11.05 -10.57 1.63
N ALA A 127 10.80 -10.86 2.91
CA ALA A 127 11.71 -10.68 4.05
C ALA A 127 13.15 -11.17 3.84
N PRO A 128 13.43 -12.30 3.15
CA PRO A 128 14.82 -12.72 2.90
C PRO A 128 15.64 -11.75 2.03
N ARG A 129 14.98 -10.92 1.21
CA ARG A 129 15.64 -10.07 0.20
C ARG A 129 15.94 -8.65 0.68
N TRP A 130 15.13 -8.11 1.60
CA TRP A 130 15.23 -6.71 2.04
C TRP A 130 15.37 -6.54 3.55
N ALA A 131 15.49 -7.63 4.33
CA ALA A 131 15.85 -7.55 5.76
C ALA A 131 17.16 -6.78 6.03
N THR A 132 17.99 -6.59 5.00
CA THR A 132 19.24 -5.81 5.04
C THR A 132 19.19 -4.52 4.22
N ALA A 133 18.14 -4.29 3.41
CA ALA A 133 17.97 -3.07 2.65
C ALA A 133 17.30 -2.04 3.56
N GLY A 134 18.12 -1.40 4.40
CA GLY A 134 17.69 -0.32 5.28
C GLY A 134 16.88 0.73 4.51
N ALA A 135 15.82 1.19 5.17
CA ALA A 135 14.89 2.25 4.75
C ALA A 135 15.51 3.19 3.71
N GLY A 136 15.08 3.05 2.45
CA GLY A 136 15.32 4.10 1.46
C GLY A 136 14.64 5.38 1.96
N PRO A 137 15.23 6.57 1.72
CA PRO A 137 14.63 7.81 2.19
C PRO A 137 13.19 7.91 1.65
N PRO A 138 12.22 8.37 2.47
CA PRO A 138 10.88 8.63 1.96
C PRO A 138 11.00 9.55 0.75
N ARG A 139 10.40 9.15 -0.38
CA ARG A 139 10.26 10.05 -1.52
C ARG A 139 9.30 11.15 -1.09
N THR A 140 9.86 12.21 -0.51
CA THR A 140 9.13 13.45 -0.30
C THR A 140 8.65 13.94 -1.66
N ALA A 141 7.33 14.19 -1.77
CA ALA A 141 6.76 14.82 -2.94
C ALA A 141 7.51 16.13 -3.20
N GLY A 142 8.25 16.18 -4.29
CA GLY A 142 9.08 17.32 -4.64
C GLY A 142 8.23 18.47 -5.15
N ARG A 143 8.24 19.57 -4.36
CA ARG A 143 7.87 20.97 -4.64
C ARG A 143 6.43 21.31 -5.02
#